data_AF-A0A314YJE3-F1
#
_entry.id   AF-A0A314YJE3-F1
#
_cell.length_a   1.000
_cell.length_b   1.000
_cell.length_c   1.000
_cell.angle_alpha   90.00
_cell.angle_beta   90.00
_cell.angle_gamma   90.00
#
_symmetry.space_group_name_H-M   'P 1'
#
loop_
_entity.id
_entity.type
_entity.pdbx_description
1 polymer ?
#
loop_
_entity_poly.entity_id
_entity_poly.type
_entity_poly.pdbx_seq_one_letter_code
_entity_poly.pdbx_strand_id
1 'polypeptide(L)'
;MQTREDLVETCTIIIWTASALHAAVNFGQYPYAGYLPNRPTISRKFMPEKGTPEYKELESSPETVFLKTITAQLQTVLGIALIEILSRHSTDEVYLGQRDTPEWTADTEPLKAFDKFGKKLAEIEDRITSMNNDEKLKNRVGPVKVPYTLLFPTSEGGLTGRGIPNSVSI
;
A
#
# COMPACT_ATOMS: atom_id res chain seq x y z
N MET A 1 13.87 -25.22 13.55
CA MET A 1 13.23 -25.87 12.39
C MET A 1 13.45 -27.37 12.52
N GLN A 2 12.50 -28.06 13.15
CA GLN A 2 12.58 -29.48 13.52
C GLN A 2 11.60 -30.36 12.73
N THR A 3 10.54 -29.77 12.15
CA THR A 3 9.54 -30.49 11.33
C THR A 3 9.39 -29.88 9.93
N ARG A 4 8.74 -30.61 9.02
CA ARG A 4 8.34 -30.08 7.71
C ARG A 4 7.35 -28.91 7.86
N GLU A 5 6.48 -28.97 8.86
CA GLU A 5 5.50 -27.92 9.14
C GLU A 5 6.21 -26.62 9.55
N ASP A 6 7.22 -26.71 10.41
CA ASP A 6 8.05 -25.55 10.80
C ASP A 6 8.68 -24.88 9.57
N LEU A 7 9.17 -25.68 8.61
CA LEU A 7 9.78 -25.16 7.39
C LEU A 7 8.75 -24.47 6.50
N VAL A 8 7.58 -25.08 6.30
CA VAL A 8 6.48 -24.49 5.52
C VAL A 8 6.03 -23.17 6.13
N GLU A 9 5.80 -23.16 7.44
CA GLU A 9 5.39 -21.95 8.17
C GLU A 9 6.45 -20.84 8.04
N THR A 10 7.71 -21.17 8.32
CA THR A 10 8.82 -20.20 8.27
C THR A 10 8.95 -19.59 6.87
N CYS A 11 8.98 -20.41 5.81
CA CYS A 11 9.07 -19.91 4.44
C CYS A 11 7.83 -19.09 4.03
N THR A 12 6.64 -19.50 4.47
CA THR A 12 5.40 -18.76 4.19
C THR A 12 5.42 -17.38 4.83
N ILE A 13 5.87 -17.28 6.08
CA ILE A 13 6.01 -15.99 6.80
C ILE A 13 7.01 -15.08 6.09
N ILE A 14 8.16 -15.62 5.67
CA ILE A 14 9.18 -14.85 4.95
C ILE A 14 8.61 -14.30 3.65
N ILE A 15 7.99 -15.16 2.83
CA ILE A 15 7.38 -14.76 1.55
C ILE A 15 6.28 -13.72 1.78
N TRP A 16 5.37 -13.95 2.74
CA TRP A 16 4.30 -13.03 3.08
C TRP A 16 4.81 -11.65 3.49
N THR A 17 5.82 -11.62 4.37
CA THR A 17 6.42 -10.40 4.92
C THR A 17 7.10 -9.59 3.81
N ALA A 18 7.88 -10.26 2.97
CA ALA A 18 8.63 -9.63 1.89
C ALA A 18 7.74 -9.15 0.74
N SER A 19 6.58 -9.77 0.51
CA SER A 19 5.69 -9.47 -0.61
C SER A 19 4.43 -8.71 -0.18
N ALA A 20 3.34 -9.44 0.09
CA ALA A 20 2.01 -8.87 0.27
C ALA A 20 1.88 -7.95 1.49
N LEU A 21 2.56 -8.25 2.61
CA LEU A 21 2.57 -7.35 3.76
C LEU A 21 3.21 -6.02 3.41
N HIS A 22 4.41 -6.06 2.83
CA HIS A 22 5.13 -4.88 2.39
C HIS A 22 4.27 -4.06 1.40
N ALA A 23 3.75 -4.70 0.36
CA ALA A 23 2.93 -4.04 -0.65
C ALA A 23 1.70 -3.33 -0.05
N ALA A 24 1.01 -3.98 0.89
CA ALA A 24 -0.19 -3.43 1.54
C ALA A 24 0.08 -2.18 2.37
N VAL A 25 1.27 -2.02 2.94
CA VAL A 25 1.65 -0.85 3.76
C VAL A 25 2.44 0.20 2.98
N ASN A 26 2.95 -0.15 1.80
CA ASN A 26 3.87 0.69 1.04
C ASN A 26 3.20 1.45 -0.11
N PHE A 27 2.59 0.76 -1.08
CA PHE A 27 2.12 1.39 -2.32
C PHE A 27 0.87 2.27 -2.16
N GLY A 28 0.27 2.26 -0.97
CA GLY A 28 -0.80 3.17 -0.58
C GLY A 28 -0.31 4.51 -0.04
N GLN A 29 1.00 4.71 0.18
CA GLN A 29 1.51 5.92 0.81
C GLN A 29 1.12 7.18 0.04
N TYR A 30 1.52 7.33 -1.22
CA TYR A 30 1.14 8.50 -2.03
C TYR A 30 -0.36 8.54 -2.36
N PRO A 31 -1.03 7.45 -2.79
CA PRO A 31 -2.46 7.49 -3.07
C PRO A 31 -3.33 8.01 -1.91
N TYR A 32 -2.97 7.69 -0.65
CA TYR A 32 -3.71 8.18 0.52
C TYR A 32 -3.11 9.44 1.15
N ALA A 33 -1.78 9.62 1.14
CA ALA A 33 -1.11 10.69 1.88
C ALA A 33 -0.53 11.81 1.01
N GLY A 34 -0.65 11.71 -0.33
CA GLY A 34 -0.27 12.77 -1.26
C GLY A 34 -1.08 14.06 -1.06
N TYR A 35 -2.32 13.94 -0.54
CA TYR A 35 -3.05 15.05 0.05
C TYR A 35 -2.83 15.08 1.56
N LEU A 36 -1.84 15.87 2.00
CA LEU A 36 -1.37 15.82 3.38
C LEU A 36 -2.45 16.00 4.47
N PRO A 37 -3.48 16.86 4.32
CA PRO A 37 -4.57 16.94 5.31
C PRO A 37 -5.21 15.59 5.65
N ASN A 38 -5.20 14.63 4.72
CA ASN A 38 -5.71 13.28 4.97
C ASN A 38 -4.79 12.43 5.86
N ARG A 39 -3.47 12.68 5.87
CA ARG A 39 -2.49 11.94 6.68
C ARG A 39 -1.37 12.87 7.18
N PRO A 40 -1.65 13.76 8.14
CA PRO A 40 -0.63 14.63 8.71
C PRO A 40 0.41 13.80 9.46
N THR A 41 1.68 14.17 9.31
CA THR A 41 2.83 13.45 9.91
C THR A 41 3.30 14.07 11.22
N ILE A 42 2.93 15.34 11.47
CA ILE A 42 3.32 16.12 12.66
C ILE A 42 2.13 16.96 13.11
N SER A 43 1.98 17.10 14.42
CA SER A 43 1.12 18.11 15.06
C SER A 43 2.01 19.12 15.81
N ARG A 44 1.88 20.41 15.48
CA ARG A 44 2.69 21.53 15.97
C ARG A 44 2.03 22.33 17.10
N LYS A 45 0.74 22.10 17.36
CA LYS A 45 -0.06 22.83 18.36
C LYS A 45 -0.96 21.87 19.12
N PHE A 46 -1.24 22.19 20.39
CA PHE A 46 -2.30 21.57 21.16
C PHE A 46 -3.67 22.17 20.80
N MET A 47 -4.75 21.53 21.26
CA MET A 47 -6.09 22.09 21.18
C MET A 47 -6.13 23.44 21.92
N PRO A 48 -6.61 24.53 21.30
CA PRO A 48 -6.72 25.81 21.98
C PRO A 48 -7.76 25.76 23.11
N GLU A 49 -7.52 26.52 24.18
CA GLU A 49 -8.40 26.61 25.35
C GLU A 49 -9.49 27.66 25.17
N LYS A 50 -10.68 27.42 25.73
CA LYS A 50 -11.79 28.38 25.64
C LYS A 50 -11.39 29.75 26.20
N GLY A 51 -11.66 30.79 25.43
CA GLY A 51 -11.35 32.17 25.79
C GLY A 51 -10.00 32.69 25.29
N THR A 52 -9.14 31.84 24.70
CA THR A 52 -7.89 32.30 24.08
C THR A 52 -8.12 32.88 22.68
N PRO A 53 -7.20 33.72 22.16
CA PRO A 53 -7.24 34.18 20.77
C PRO A 53 -7.27 33.02 19.76
N GLU A 54 -6.54 31.95 20.02
CA GLU A 54 -6.47 30.77 19.14
C GLU A 54 -7.82 30.02 19.09
N TYR A 55 -8.57 30.00 20.20
CA TYR A 55 -9.92 29.42 20.21
C TYR A 55 -10.88 30.24 19.37
N LYS A 56 -10.79 31.58 19.42
CA LYS A 56 -11.55 32.47 18.52
C LYS A 56 -11.16 32.31 17.05
N GLU A 57 -9.88 32.06 16.78
CA GLU A 57 -9.41 31.73 15.43
C GLU A 57 -9.98 30.39 14.95
N LEU A 58 -10.06 29.39 15.83
CA LEU A 58 -10.67 28.10 15.50
C LEU A 58 -12.17 28.24 15.16
N GLU A 59 -12.91 29.05 15.92
CA GLU A 59 -14.33 29.31 15.65
C GLU A 59 -14.56 30.03 14.32
N SER A 60 -13.71 31.00 13.99
CA SER A 60 -13.86 31.84 12.78
C SER A 60 -13.22 31.22 11.53
N SER A 61 -12.16 30.43 11.68
CA SER A 61 -11.38 29.91 10.57
C SER A 61 -10.75 28.53 10.91
N PRO A 62 -11.56 27.47 11.03
CA PRO A 62 -11.10 26.15 11.45
C PRO A 62 -10.06 25.53 10.50
N GLU A 63 -10.17 25.77 9.18
CA GLU A 63 -9.22 25.28 8.18
C GLU A 63 -7.81 25.87 8.40
N THR A 64 -7.72 27.18 8.65
CA THR A 64 -6.45 27.84 8.96
C THR A 64 -5.82 27.27 10.23
N VAL A 65 -6.62 27.05 11.27
CA VAL A 65 -6.13 26.45 12.52
C VAL A 65 -5.68 25.01 12.30
N PHE A 66 -6.41 24.24 11.49
CA PHE A 66 -6.01 22.89 11.11
C PHE A 66 -4.65 22.90 10.39
N LEU A 67 -4.48 23.74 9.36
CA LEU A 67 -3.22 23.87 8.62
C LEU A 67 -2.06 24.39 9.49
N LYS A 68 -2.34 25.29 10.46
CA LYS A 68 -1.35 25.74 11.45
C LYS A 68 -0.97 24.65 12.45
N THR A 69 -1.87 23.68 12.69
CA THR A 69 -1.66 22.57 13.61
C THR A 69 -0.88 21.44 12.94
N ILE A 70 -1.23 21.04 11.71
CA ILE A 70 -0.54 19.92 11.04
C ILE A 70 0.84 20.30 10.48
N THR A 71 1.54 19.35 9.85
CA THR A 71 2.88 19.51 9.25
C THR A 71 3.03 20.80 8.46
N ALA A 72 4.16 21.51 8.63
CA ALA A 72 4.41 22.77 7.94
C ALA A 72 4.59 22.57 6.42
N GLN A 73 4.33 23.61 5.63
CA GLN A 73 4.30 23.54 4.17
C GLN A 73 5.60 22.98 3.56
N LEU A 74 6.77 23.47 3.99
CA LEU A 74 8.05 22.99 3.44
C LEU A 74 8.26 21.48 3.72
N GLN A 75 7.99 21.05 4.95
CA GLN A 75 8.06 19.65 5.34
C GLN A 75 7.03 18.78 4.60
N THR A 76 5.86 19.36 4.30
CA THR A 76 4.80 18.72 3.50
C THR A 76 5.30 18.40 2.10
N VAL A 77 5.90 19.38 1.42
CA VAL A 77 6.41 19.20 0.06
C VAL A 77 7.48 18.11 0.01
N LEU A 78 8.42 18.13 0.97
CA LEU A 78 9.46 17.11 1.07
C LEU A 78 8.87 15.72 1.36
N GLY A 79 7.89 15.65 2.28
CA GLY A 79 7.22 14.40 2.63
C GLY A 79 6.45 13.79 1.46
N ILE A 80 5.68 14.61 0.73
CA ILE A 80 4.92 14.17 -0.45
C ILE A 80 5.87 13.67 -1.54
N ALA A 81 6.94 14.40 -1.83
CA ALA A 81 7.94 13.98 -2.82
C ALA A 81 8.60 12.65 -2.45
N LEU A 82 8.90 12.43 -1.17
CA LEU A 82 9.43 11.16 -0.69
C LEU A 82 8.45 10.01 -0.92
N ILE A 83 7.21 10.12 -0.42
CA ILE A 83 6.23 9.03 -0.56
C ILE A 83 5.80 8.80 -2.01
N GLU A 84 5.93 9.80 -2.89
CA GLU A 84 5.73 9.64 -4.34
C GLU A 84 6.75 8.66 -4.93
N ILE A 85 8.02 8.80 -4.56
CA ILE A 85 9.08 7.89 -4.96
C ILE A 85 8.82 6.50 -4.39
N LEU A 86 8.50 6.41 -3.10
CA LEU A 86 8.29 5.13 -2.41
C LEU A 86 7.07 4.36 -2.92
N SER A 87 6.06 5.03 -3.49
CA SER A 87 4.83 4.37 -3.96
C SER A 87 4.89 3.94 -5.43
N ARG A 88 6.02 4.15 -6.10
CA ARG A 88 6.15 3.95 -7.55
C ARG A 88 6.82 2.61 -7.84
N HIS A 89 6.17 1.78 -8.64
CA HIS A 89 6.79 0.56 -9.17
C HIS A 89 7.81 0.89 -10.26
N SER A 90 8.96 0.21 -10.21
CA SER A 90 9.91 0.21 -11.32
C SER A 90 9.34 -0.54 -12.53
N THR A 91 9.82 -0.21 -13.74
CA THR A 91 9.39 -0.88 -14.97
C THR A 91 9.96 -2.29 -15.14
N ASP A 92 11.01 -2.61 -14.39
CA ASP A 92 11.69 -3.92 -14.36
C ASP A 92 11.35 -4.73 -13.10
N GLU A 93 10.27 -4.38 -12.40
CA GLU A 93 9.81 -5.09 -11.20
C GLU A 93 9.39 -6.54 -11.51
N VAL A 94 9.66 -7.45 -10.57
CA VAL A 94 9.23 -8.85 -10.61
C VAL A 94 8.16 -9.09 -9.55
N TYR A 95 6.93 -9.27 -10.02
CA TYR A 95 5.76 -9.43 -9.16
C TYR A 95 5.61 -10.86 -8.61
N LEU A 96 4.78 -11.00 -7.58
CA LEU A 96 4.48 -12.27 -6.95
C LEU A 96 3.88 -13.24 -7.97
N GLY A 97 4.44 -14.45 -8.02
CA GLY A 97 4.11 -15.44 -9.06
C GLY A 97 4.89 -15.28 -10.36
N GLN A 98 5.85 -14.35 -10.41
CA GLN A 98 6.80 -14.21 -11.51
C GLN A 98 8.23 -14.50 -11.03
N ARG A 99 9.11 -14.82 -11.98
CA ARG A 99 10.56 -14.88 -11.80
C ARG A 99 11.25 -14.13 -12.93
N ASP A 100 12.45 -13.64 -12.65
CA ASP A 100 13.34 -12.97 -13.60
C ASP A 100 13.83 -13.90 -14.72
N THR A 101 13.95 -15.20 -14.42
CA THR A 101 14.43 -16.23 -15.34
C THR A 101 13.50 -17.46 -15.32
N PRO A 102 13.08 -17.98 -16.49
CA PRO A 102 12.22 -19.17 -16.55
C PRO A 102 12.96 -20.47 -16.17
N GLU A 103 14.28 -20.54 -16.38
CA GLU A 103 15.11 -21.74 -16.12
C GLU A 103 15.74 -21.76 -14.71
N TRP A 104 15.09 -21.15 -13.71
CA TRP A 104 15.58 -21.11 -12.32
C TRP A 104 15.72 -22.50 -11.69
N THR A 105 15.12 -23.53 -12.30
CA THR A 105 15.37 -24.95 -12.01
C THR A 105 15.11 -25.80 -13.25
N ALA A 106 15.76 -26.96 -13.36
CA ALA A 106 15.47 -27.98 -14.37
C ALA A 106 14.35 -28.95 -13.93
N ASP A 107 13.94 -28.91 -12.66
CA ASP A 107 12.98 -29.86 -12.10
C ASP A 107 11.55 -29.52 -12.55
N THR A 108 10.88 -30.49 -13.16
CA THR A 108 9.52 -30.29 -13.71
C THR A 108 8.46 -30.04 -12.63
N GLU A 109 8.57 -30.68 -11.46
CA GLU A 109 7.53 -30.60 -10.42
C GLU A 109 7.46 -29.21 -9.75
N PRO A 110 8.58 -28.57 -9.33
CA PRO A 110 8.56 -27.18 -8.88
C PRO A 110 8.04 -26.19 -9.92
N LEU A 111 8.38 -26.38 -11.21
CA LEU A 111 7.90 -25.53 -12.29
C LEU A 111 6.36 -25.59 -12.43
N LYS A 112 5.77 -26.79 -12.41
CA LYS A 112 4.31 -26.96 -12.41
C LYS A 112 3.65 -26.36 -11.16
N ALA A 113 4.27 -26.51 -10.00
CA ALA A 113 3.76 -25.93 -8.76
C ALA A 113 3.76 -24.40 -8.81
N PHE A 114 4.80 -23.80 -9.40
CA PHE A 114 4.91 -22.35 -9.59
C PHE A 114 3.89 -21.81 -10.60
N ASP A 115 3.67 -22.51 -11.72
CA ASP A 115 2.60 -22.18 -12.68
C ASP A 115 1.20 -22.21 -12.03
N LYS A 116 0.93 -23.25 -11.21
CA LYS A 116 -0.31 -23.33 -10.43
C LYS A 116 -0.44 -22.16 -9.44
N PHE A 117 0.65 -21.73 -8.82
CA PHE A 117 0.65 -20.57 -7.93
C PHE A 117 0.28 -19.28 -8.68
N GLY A 118 0.90 -19.01 -9.84
CA GLY A 118 0.56 -17.86 -10.69
C GLY A 118 -0.90 -17.85 -11.14
N LYS A 119 -1.42 -19.00 -11.60
CA LYS A 119 -2.85 -19.15 -11.94
C LYS A 119 -3.76 -18.85 -10.75
N LYS A 120 -3.38 -19.30 -9.55
CA LYS A 120 -4.18 -19.03 -8.34
C LYS A 120 -4.20 -17.54 -7.98
N LEU A 121 -3.10 -16.83 -8.19
CA LEU A 121 -3.04 -15.38 -8.00
C LEU A 121 -3.97 -14.64 -8.97
N ALA A 122 -4.01 -15.04 -10.24
CA ALA A 122 -4.95 -14.46 -11.21
C ALA A 122 -6.42 -14.63 -10.78
N GLU A 123 -6.80 -15.84 -10.32
CA GLU A 123 -8.16 -16.08 -9.77
C GLU A 123 -8.47 -15.20 -8.55
N ILE A 124 -7.46 -14.92 -7.71
CA ILE A 124 -7.62 -14.02 -6.55
C ILE A 124 -7.83 -12.59 -7.04
N GLU A 125 -7.10 -12.13 -8.05
CA GLU A 125 -7.28 -10.79 -8.63
C GLU A 125 -8.71 -10.59 -9.15
N ASP A 126 -9.24 -11.56 -9.89
CA ASP A 126 -10.63 -11.55 -10.38
C ASP A 126 -11.64 -11.48 -9.23
N ARG A 127 -11.38 -12.22 -8.14
CA ARG A 127 -12.21 -12.17 -6.94
C ARG A 127 -12.15 -10.80 -6.26
N ILE A 128 -10.97 -10.19 -6.13
CA ILE A 128 -10.84 -8.85 -5.54
C ILE A 128 -11.57 -7.82 -6.41
N THR A 129 -11.45 -7.92 -7.73
CA THR A 129 -12.19 -7.09 -8.69
C THR A 129 -13.70 -7.21 -8.52
N SER A 130 -14.20 -8.44 -8.43
CA SER A 130 -15.61 -8.71 -8.17
C SER A 130 -16.08 -8.10 -6.85
N MET A 131 -15.27 -8.22 -5.80
CA MET A 131 -15.57 -7.62 -4.49
C MET A 131 -15.57 -6.08 -4.55
N ASN A 132 -14.64 -5.47 -5.30
CA ASN A 132 -14.59 -4.02 -5.47
C ASN A 132 -15.83 -3.47 -6.21
N ASN A 133 -16.46 -4.28 -7.05
CA ASN A 133 -17.67 -3.92 -7.80
C ASN A 133 -18.98 -4.28 -7.07
N ASP A 134 -18.92 -5.00 -5.94
CA ASP A 134 -20.10 -5.33 -5.15
C ASP A 134 -20.51 -4.12 -4.28
N GLU A 135 -21.63 -3.49 -4.63
CA GLU A 135 -22.20 -2.33 -3.92
C GLU A 135 -22.54 -2.62 -2.44
N LYS A 136 -22.68 -3.89 -2.06
CA LYS A 136 -22.86 -4.29 -0.66
C LYS A 136 -21.57 -4.13 0.14
N LEU A 137 -20.40 -4.23 -0.51
CA LEU A 137 -19.08 -4.14 0.12
C LEU A 137 -18.53 -2.70 0.14
N LYS A 138 -19.33 -1.76 0.66
CA LYS A 138 -19.05 -0.31 0.64
C LYS A 138 -17.68 0.10 1.18
N ASN A 139 -17.14 -0.65 2.16
CA ASN A 139 -15.83 -0.37 2.76
C ASN A 139 -14.66 -0.55 1.79
N ARG A 140 -14.87 -1.22 0.65
CA ARG A 140 -13.83 -1.42 -0.36
C ARG A 140 -13.56 -0.21 -1.23
N VAL A 141 -14.49 0.75 -1.26
CA VAL A 141 -14.45 1.90 -2.16
C VAL A 141 -14.61 3.22 -1.39
N GLY A 142 -15.52 3.22 -0.41
CA GLY A 142 -15.79 4.37 0.46
C GLY A 142 -16.33 5.61 -0.27
N PRO A 143 -16.52 6.73 0.45
CA PRO A 143 -17.03 7.97 -0.13
C PRO A 143 -16.06 8.63 -1.12
N VAL A 144 -14.76 8.33 -1.01
CA VAL A 144 -13.70 8.83 -1.90
C VAL A 144 -13.68 8.14 -3.26
N LYS A 145 -14.49 7.09 -3.45
CA LYS A 145 -14.60 6.34 -4.72
C LYS A 145 -13.27 5.74 -5.19
N VAL A 146 -12.46 5.24 -4.25
CA VAL A 146 -11.17 4.60 -4.53
C VAL A 146 -11.26 3.12 -4.17
N PRO A 147 -11.36 2.21 -5.16
CA PRO A 147 -11.38 0.77 -4.91
C PRO A 147 -10.08 0.27 -4.25
N TYR A 148 -10.19 -0.70 -3.35
CA TYR A 148 -9.03 -1.32 -2.71
C TYR A 148 -8.33 -2.30 -3.65
N THR A 149 -7.21 -1.85 -4.23
CA THR A 149 -6.42 -2.61 -5.21
C THR A 149 -4.99 -2.94 -4.75
N LEU A 150 -4.58 -2.52 -3.55
CA LEU A 150 -3.21 -2.70 -3.05
C LEU A 150 -2.74 -4.16 -2.96
N LEU A 151 -3.68 -5.12 -2.97
CA LEU A 151 -3.39 -6.56 -2.95
C LEU A 151 -3.72 -7.25 -4.28
N PHE A 152 -3.81 -6.51 -5.38
CA PHE A 152 -3.78 -7.11 -6.70
C PHE A 152 -2.36 -7.64 -6.95
N PRO A 153 -2.20 -8.91 -7.38
CA PRO A 153 -0.89 -9.48 -7.68
C PRO A 153 -0.12 -8.71 -8.76
N THR A 154 -0.81 -8.23 -9.80
CA THR A 154 -0.17 -7.62 -10.97
C THR A 154 -0.24 -6.09 -11.00
N SER A 155 0.69 -5.48 -11.72
CA SER A 155 0.74 -4.04 -11.96
C SER A 155 1.61 -3.69 -13.17
N GLU A 156 1.71 -2.40 -13.45
CA GLU A 156 2.61 -1.81 -14.43
C GLU A 156 3.59 -0.86 -13.70
N GLY A 157 4.65 -0.45 -14.40
CA GLY A 157 5.55 0.58 -13.86
C GLY A 157 4.81 1.90 -13.59
N GLY A 158 5.12 2.56 -12.47
CA GLY A 158 4.51 3.84 -12.09
C GLY A 158 3.74 3.83 -10.77
N LEU A 159 2.98 4.89 -10.55
CA LEU A 159 2.10 5.08 -9.38
C LEU A 159 0.72 4.51 -9.66
N THR A 160 0.54 3.23 -9.37
CA THR A 160 -0.66 2.50 -9.79
C THR A 160 -1.61 2.15 -8.63
N GLY A 161 -1.12 2.18 -7.38
CA GLY A 161 -1.91 1.78 -6.20
C GLY A 161 -2.30 0.30 -6.21
N ARG A 162 -1.54 -0.55 -6.90
CA ARG A 162 -1.76 -1.99 -7.04
C ARG A 162 -0.46 -2.70 -7.40
N GLY A 163 -0.39 -4.02 -7.20
CA GLY A 163 0.80 -4.83 -7.49
C GLY A 163 1.47 -5.33 -6.23
N ILE A 164 1.83 -6.61 -6.22
CA ILE A 164 2.58 -7.21 -5.12
C ILE A 164 3.94 -7.65 -5.67
N PRO A 165 5.03 -6.91 -5.42
CA PRO A 165 6.39 -7.38 -5.72
C PRO A 165 6.76 -8.63 -4.92
N ASN A 166 7.76 -9.38 -5.40
CA ASN A 166 8.32 -10.51 -4.66
C ASN A 166 9.06 -10.10 -3.37
N SER A 167 9.50 -8.84 -3.28
CA SER A 167 10.43 -8.38 -2.24
C SER A 167 10.12 -6.95 -1.77
N VAL A 168 10.90 -6.51 -0.78
CA VAL A 168 10.93 -5.11 -0.31
C VAL A 168 11.80 -4.31 -1.29
N SER A 169 11.26 -4.03 -2.48
CA SER A 169 12.00 -3.47 -3.62
C SER A 169 11.68 -2.00 -3.90
N ILE A 170 10.50 -1.51 -3.52
CA ILE A 170 10.26 -0.12 -3.07
C ILE A 170 8.86 0.04 -2.51
#